data_AF-A0A0G1M375-F1
#
_entry.id   AF-A0A0G1M375-F1
#
_cell.length_a   1.000
_cell.length_b   1.000
_cell.length_c   1.000
_cell.angle_alpha   90.00
_cell.angle_beta   90.00
_cell.angle_gamma   90.00
#
_symmetry.space_group_name_H-M   'P 1'
#
loop_
_entity.id
_entity.type
_entity.pdbx_description
1 polymer ?
#
loop_
_entity_poly.entity_id
_entity_poly.type
_entity_poly.pdbx_seq_one_letter_code
_entity_poly.pdbx_strand_id
1 'polypeptide(L)'
;MGALFGLTDVLRFQGTPYMSLAFSEGYRNPVGGHISECFQLWYLLRLAMPKLAEAVDSNRVYDLLVNHDNGELGNGDVTAYSQAQGVDSGKMGEKLVMEKLVKGLPNVFRDQILKDHQNFELPSDDDLEAQIARLVDSVSGNLVVLLRGDDLAPYSEIAAKILGLRFISKAARLIQTLEARDYFEAGDEVRALAEHHLQEYNIRGVDINPETLAKK
;
A
#
# COMPACT_ATOMS: atom_id res chain seq x y z
N MET A 1 13.18 22.39 -4.80
CA MET A 1 12.29 22.07 -3.67
C MET A 1 10.81 22.24 -3.96
N GLY A 2 10.37 22.96 -5.02
CA GLY A 2 8.93 23.15 -5.31
C GLY A 2 8.14 21.89 -5.71
N ALA A 3 8.79 20.84 -6.23
CA ALA A 3 8.10 19.66 -6.76
C ALA A 3 7.51 18.72 -5.69
N LEU A 4 8.10 18.63 -4.49
CA LEU A 4 7.59 17.77 -3.41
C LEU A 4 6.28 18.30 -2.80
N PHE A 5 6.01 19.60 -2.91
CA PHE A 5 4.75 20.18 -2.45
C PHE A 5 3.55 19.76 -3.32
N GLY A 6 3.76 19.28 -4.55
CA GLY A 6 2.66 18.86 -5.42
C GLY A 6 1.91 17.62 -4.91
N LEU A 7 2.52 16.83 -4.02
CA LEU A 7 1.90 15.61 -3.50
C LEU A 7 0.73 15.91 -2.55
N THR A 8 0.59 17.16 -2.08
CA THR A 8 -0.59 17.59 -1.32
C THR A 8 -1.79 17.91 -2.21
N ASP A 9 -1.57 18.07 -3.52
CA ASP A 9 -2.60 18.42 -4.49
C ASP A 9 -3.14 17.19 -5.24
N VAL A 10 -2.36 16.11 -5.32
CA VAL A 10 -2.85 14.82 -5.82
C VAL A 10 -3.66 14.13 -4.73
N LEU A 11 -4.94 13.87 -5.01
CA LEU A 11 -5.86 13.25 -4.06
C LEU A 11 -6.08 11.78 -4.41
N ARG A 12 -6.02 10.94 -3.38
CA ARG A 12 -6.31 9.51 -3.49
C ARG A 12 -7.81 9.24 -3.52
N PHE A 13 -8.19 8.07 -4.00
CA PHE A 13 -9.57 7.55 -4.04
C PHE A 13 -10.55 8.36 -4.89
N GLN A 14 -10.10 9.32 -5.71
CA GLN A 14 -10.99 10.07 -6.60
C GLN A 14 -11.80 9.12 -7.51
N GLY A 15 -13.12 9.34 -7.57
CA GLY A 15 -14.02 8.49 -8.36
C GLY A 15 -14.35 7.13 -7.72
N THR A 16 -13.92 6.87 -6.48
CA THR A 16 -14.29 5.66 -5.73
C THR A 16 -15.69 5.84 -5.09
N PRO A 17 -16.73 5.07 -5.49
CA PRO A 17 -18.11 5.34 -5.09
C PRO A 17 -18.35 5.29 -3.58
N TYR A 18 -17.76 4.32 -2.90
CA TYR A 18 -17.88 4.15 -1.44
C TYR A 18 -17.05 5.15 -0.64
N MET A 19 -16.41 6.14 -1.27
CA MET A 19 -15.75 7.26 -0.59
C MET A 19 -16.48 8.59 -0.86
N SER A 20 -17.60 8.55 -1.59
CA SER A 20 -18.25 9.75 -2.12
C SER A 20 -18.83 10.64 -1.01
N LEU A 21 -19.45 10.07 0.02
CA LEU A 21 -19.97 10.86 1.14
C LEU A 21 -18.85 11.51 1.92
N ALA A 22 -17.78 10.77 2.29
CA ALA A 22 -16.63 11.32 2.98
C ALA A 22 -16.04 12.53 2.24
N PHE A 23 -15.90 12.44 0.90
CA PHE A 23 -15.46 13.57 0.10
C PHE A 23 -16.45 14.75 0.11
N SER A 24 -17.75 14.48 0.06
CA SER A 24 -18.77 15.53 0.17
C SER A 24 -18.77 16.24 1.53
N GLU A 25 -18.32 15.54 2.58
CA GLU A 25 -18.12 16.08 3.93
C GLU A 25 -16.76 16.78 4.12
N GLY A 26 -15.96 16.89 3.05
CA GLY A 26 -14.69 17.62 3.04
C GLY A 26 -13.48 16.77 3.43
N TYR A 27 -13.61 15.44 3.52
CA TYR A 27 -12.45 14.56 3.66
C TYR A 27 -11.51 14.76 2.48
N ARG A 28 -10.20 14.76 2.74
CA ARG A 28 -9.15 14.78 1.71
C ARG A 28 -8.06 13.83 2.14
N ASN A 29 -7.64 12.94 1.24
CA ASN A 29 -6.50 12.07 1.45
C ASN A 29 -5.46 12.37 0.35
N PRO A 30 -4.62 13.40 0.54
CA PRO A 30 -3.56 13.67 -0.42
C PRO A 30 -2.50 12.57 -0.40
N VAL A 31 -1.82 12.34 -1.52
CA VAL A 31 -0.75 11.34 -1.63
C VAL A 31 0.37 11.57 -0.62
N GLY A 32 0.78 12.84 -0.43
CA GLY A 32 1.76 13.19 0.60
C GLY A 32 1.27 12.88 2.03
N GLY A 33 -0.04 12.93 2.25
CA GLY A 33 -0.68 12.48 3.50
C GLY A 33 -0.58 10.97 3.67
N HIS A 34 -0.91 10.20 2.65
CA HIS A 34 -0.80 8.73 2.65
C HIS A 34 0.63 8.24 2.90
N ILE A 35 1.65 8.89 2.31
CA ILE A 35 3.06 8.54 2.59
C ILE A 35 3.36 8.70 4.08
N SER A 36 2.88 9.79 4.71
CA SER A 36 3.02 10.01 6.16
C SER A 36 2.23 8.97 6.98
N GLU A 37 1.03 8.61 6.54
CA GLU A 37 0.20 7.56 7.17
C GLU A 37 0.93 6.20 7.12
N CYS A 38 1.55 5.84 6.00
CA CYS A 38 2.36 4.62 5.87
C CYS A 38 3.56 4.61 6.83
N PHE A 39 4.24 5.75 6.98
CA PHE A 39 5.34 5.88 7.93
C PHE A 39 4.90 5.64 9.37
N GLN A 40 3.80 6.28 9.77
CA GLN A 40 3.24 6.12 11.11
C GLN A 40 2.71 4.70 11.33
N LEU A 41 2.08 4.11 10.32
CA LEU A 41 1.59 2.74 10.37
C LEU A 41 2.74 1.75 10.55
N TRP A 42 3.81 1.83 9.76
CA TRP A 42 4.97 0.97 9.95
C TRP A 42 5.62 1.17 11.33
N TYR A 43 5.70 2.41 11.81
CA TYR A 43 6.18 2.71 13.16
C TYR A 43 5.32 2.03 14.25
N LEU A 44 4.01 1.93 14.08
CA LEU A 44 3.13 1.27 15.05
C LEU A 44 3.19 -0.26 14.91
N LEU A 45 3.21 -0.77 13.68
CA LEU A 45 3.29 -2.21 13.42
C LEU A 45 4.58 -2.80 13.98
N ARG A 46 5.74 -2.16 13.85
CA ARG A 46 6.99 -2.66 14.46
C ARG A 46 6.97 -2.75 15.99
N LEU A 47 6.07 -2.01 16.66
CA LEU A 47 5.88 -2.11 18.11
C LEU A 47 4.90 -3.24 18.47
N ALA A 48 3.89 -3.47 17.63
CA ALA A 48 2.87 -4.50 17.82
C ALA A 48 3.32 -5.89 17.31
N MET A 49 4.26 -5.92 16.38
CA MET A 49 4.76 -7.10 15.65
C MET A 49 6.29 -7.14 15.74
N PRO A 50 6.85 -7.36 16.95
CA PRO A 50 8.29 -7.30 17.17
C PRO A 50 9.06 -8.34 16.37
N LYS A 51 8.48 -9.52 16.07
CA LYS A 51 9.18 -10.58 15.32
C LYS A 51 9.32 -10.21 13.85
N LEU A 52 8.30 -9.60 13.27
CA LEU A 52 8.38 -9.02 11.94
C LEU A 52 9.43 -7.90 11.89
N ALA A 53 9.47 -7.03 12.91
CA ALA A 53 10.44 -5.94 12.98
C ALA A 53 11.89 -6.43 13.11
N GLU A 54 12.13 -7.55 13.82
CA GLU A 54 13.44 -8.20 13.93
C GLU A 54 13.91 -8.81 12.59
N ALA A 55 12.98 -9.22 11.72
CA ALA A 55 13.29 -9.92 10.47
C ALA A 55 13.76 -9.01 9.31
N VAL A 56 13.67 -7.68 9.46
CA VAL A 56 13.92 -6.73 8.35
C VAL A 56 14.65 -5.45 8.77
N ASP A 57 15.28 -4.77 7.82
CA ASP A 57 15.79 -3.42 8.01
C ASP A 57 14.66 -2.38 7.92
N SER A 58 14.25 -1.84 9.06
CA SER A 58 13.21 -0.82 9.11
C SER A 58 13.56 0.46 8.34
N ASN A 59 14.84 0.85 8.24
CA ASN A 59 15.23 2.03 7.48
C ASN A 59 14.95 1.82 5.99
N ARG A 60 15.27 0.63 5.50
CA ARG A 60 14.98 0.22 4.12
C ARG A 60 13.48 0.24 3.81
N VAL A 61 12.63 -0.20 4.74
CA VAL A 61 11.16 -0.09 4.60
C VAL A 61 10.73 1.37 4.48
N TYR A 62 11.25 2.27 5.31
CA TYR A 62 10.95 3.71 5.23
C TYR A 62 11.42 4.32 3.90
N ASP A 63 12.61 3.96 3.40
CA ASP A 63 13.13 4.42 2.12
C ASP A 63 12.25 3.99 0.93
N LEU A 64 11.63 2.82 1.01
CA LEU A 64 10.67 2.35 0.01
C LEU A 64 9.36 3.13 0.10
N LEU A 65 8.83 3.29 1.31
CA LEU A 65 7.57 4.01 1.55
C LEU A 65 7.66 5.50 1.17
N VAL A 66 8.81 6.16 1.31
CA VAL A 66 8.90 7.59 0.94
C VAL A 66 8.92 7.80 -0.57
N ASN A 67 9.29 6.76 -1.33
CA ASN A 67 9.54 6.85 -2.76
C ASN A 67 8.46 6.18 -3.63
N HIS A 68 7.53 5.42 -3.05
CA HIS A 68 6.57 4.63 -3.82
C HIS A 68 5.64 5.46 -4.70
N ASP A 69 4.92 6.44 -4.13
CA ASP A 69 3.89 7.21 -4.85
C ASP A 69 4.37 8.54 -5.44
N ASN A 70 5.68 8.84 -5.40
CA ASN A 70 6.21 10.09 -5.94
C ASN A 70 5.95 10.25 -7.46
N GLY A 71 5.76 9.15 -8.18
CA GLY A 71 5.43 9.13 -9.61
C GLY A 71 4.04 9.67 -9.94
N GLU A 72 3.13 9.72 -8.95
CA GLU A 72 1.75 10.17 -9.14
C GLU A 72 1.63 11.68 -9.43
N LEU A 73 2.68 12.46 -9.18
CA LEU A 73 2.72 13.90 -9.50
C LEU A 73 2.42 14.24 -10.96
N GLY A 74 2.68 13.31 -11.89
CA GLY A 74 2.44 13.58 -13.31
C GLY A 74 1.05 13.21 -13.81
N ASN A 75 0.49 12.09 -13.33
CA ASN A 75 -0.72 11.49 -13.89
C ASN A 75 -1.89 11.42 -12.89
N GLY A 76 -1.67 11.78 -11.63
CA GLY A 76 -2.62 11.57 -10.53
C GLY A 76 -2.63 10.13 -10.00
N ASP A 77 -3.41 9.90 -8.95
CA ASP A 77 -3.64 8.57 -8.37
C ASP A 77 -4.62 7.77 -9.27
N VAL A 78 -4.17 6.65 -9.82
CA VAL A 78 -5.07 5.68 -10.45
C VAL A 78 -5.57 4.72 -9.38
N THR A 79 -6.74 5.02 -8.83
CA THR A 79 -7.29 4.30 -7.67
C THR A 79 -7.37 2.78 -7.86
N ALA A 80 -7.29 2.04 -6.75
CA ALA A 80 -7.50 0.58 -6.75
C ALA A 80 -8.89 0.19 -7.31
N TYR A 81 -9.90 1.04 -7.14
CA TYR A 81 -11.22 0.86 -7.74
C TYR A 81 -11.17 0.90 -9.26
N SER A 82 -10.57 1.94 -9.85
CA SER A 82 -10.38 2.07 -11.30
C SER A 82 -9.59 0.91 -11.88
N GLN A 83 -8.52 0.51 -11.21
CA GLN A 83 -7.69 -0.63 -11.64
C GLN A 83 -8.44 -1.96 -11.57
N ALA A 84 -9.26 -2.17 -10.54
CA ALA A 84 -10.11 -3.35 -10.45
C ALA A 84 -11.19 -3.38 -11.55
N GLN A 85 -11.49 -2.25 -12.19
CA GLN A 85 -12.34 -2.14 -13.38
C GLN A 85 -11.56 -2.26 -14.71
N GLY A 86 -10.24 -2.48 -14.65
CA GLY A 86 -9.39 -2.68 -15.83
C GLY A 86 -8.77 -1.41 -16.39
N VAL A 87 -8.84 -0.27 -15.68
CA VAL A 87 -8.07 0.93 -16.03
C VAL A 87 -6.59 0.66 -15.80
N ASP A 88 -5.75 0.96 -16.80
CA ASP A 88 -4.31 0.83 -16.67
C ASP A 88 -3.78 1.79 -15.60
N SER A 89 -2.97 1.26 -14.69
CA SER A 89 -2.21 2.00 -13.68
C SER A 89 -1.32 3.10 -14.27
N GLY A 90 -0.96 3.07 -15.56
CA GLY A 90 -0.16 4.14 -16.16
C GLY A 90 1.30 4.16 -15.70
N LYS A 91 1.83 3.02 -15.22
CA LYS A 91 3.17 2.84 -14.63
C LYS A 91 4.33 3.38 -15.48
N MET A 92 4.22 3.32 -16.81
CA MET A 92 5.23 3.91 -17.69
C MET A 92 5.34 5.43 -17.52
N GLY A 93 4.21 6.10 -17.26
CA GLY A 93 4.18 7.53 -16.98
C GLY A 93 4.80 7.87 -15.62
N GLU A 94 4.51 7.08 -14.58
CA GLU A 94 5.07 7.26 -13.23
C GLU A 94 6.61 7.18 -13.24
N LYS A 95 7.18 6.19 -13.96
CA LYS A 95 8.63 6.07 -14.11
C LYS A 95 9.26 7.33 -14.73
N LEU A 96 8.65 7.86 -15.79
CA LEU A 96 9.15 9.08 -16.45
C LEU A 96 9.02 10.32 -15.56
N VAL A 97 8.00 10.37 -14.71
CA VAL A 97 7.83 11.42 -13.70
C VAL A 97 8.94 11.32 -12.65
N MET A 98 9.19 10.11 -12.14
CA MET A 98 10.27 9.86 -11.18
C MET A 98 11.62 10.31 -11.74
N GLU A 99 11.98 9.90 -12.95
CA GLU A 99 13.23 10.31 -13.61
C GLU A 99 13.37 11.83 -13.72
N LYS A 100 12.27 12.56 -13.96
CA LYS A 100 12.26 14.04 -14.00
C LYS A 100 12.46 14.64 -12.61
N LEU A 101 11.79 14.10 -11.59
CA LEU A 101 11.86 14.61 -10.21
C LEU A 101 13.28 14.54 -9.66
N VAL A 102 14.00 13.46 -9.95
CA VAL A 102 15.34 13.23 -9.40
C VAL A 102 16.48 13.75 -10.28
N LYS A 103 16.19 14.28 -11.48
CA LYS A 103 17.19 14.70 -12.48
C LYS A 103 18.24 15.69 -11.95
N GLY A 104 17.85 16.55 -11.01
CA GLY A 104 18.73 17.57 -10.41
C GLY A 104 19.54 17.09 -9.19
N LEU A 105 19.36 15.85 -8.74
CA LEU A 105 20.04 15.31 -7.57
C LEU A 105 21.42 14.73 -7.94
N PRO A 106 22.37 14.69 -6.99
CA PRO A 106 23.60 13.92 -7.16
C PRO A 106 23.31 12.47 -7.54
N ASN A 107 24.13 11.89 -8.43
CA ASN A 107 23.91 10.56 -8.99
C ASN A 107 23.60 9.49 -7.93
N VAL A 108 24.32 9.49 -6.81
CA VAL A 108 24.12 8.53 -5.72
C VAL A 108 22.68 8.55 -5.19
N PHE A 109 22.12 9.73 -4.92
CA PHE A 109 20.75 9.86 -4.43
C PHE A 109 19.72 9.58 -5.52
N ARG A 110 19.99 10.06 -6.74
CA ARG A 110 19.12 9.83 -7.89
C ARG A 110 18.94 8.34 -8.14
N ASP A 111 20.05 7.62 -8.22
CA ASP A 111 20.06 6.20 -8.58
C ASP A 111 19.44 5.37 -7.44
N GLN A 112 19.65 5.77 -6.18
CA GLN A 112 18.99 5.14 -5.03
C GLN A 112 17.47 5.32 -5.05
N ILE A 113 16.96 6.54 -5.25
CA ILE A 113 15.50 6.80 -5.27
C ILE A 113 14.82 6.04 -6.42
N LEU A 114 15.44 6.02 -7.61
CA LEU A 114 14.89 5.28 -8.76
C LEU A 114 14.89 3.78 -8.49
N LYS A 115 15.94 3.25 -7.86
CA LYS A 115 16.01 1.85 -7.44
C LYS A 115 14.93 1.53 -6.40
N ASP A 116 14.71 2.41 -5.43
CA ASP A 116 13.71 2.21 -4.38
C ASP A 116 12.29 2.17 -4.94
N HIS A 117 11.96 3.11 -5.81
CA HIS A 117 10.68 3.11 -6.52
C HIS A 117 10.51 1.84 -7.36
N GLN A 118 11.56 1.42 -8.09
CA GLN A 118 11.50 0.18 -8.87
C GLN A 118 11.34 -1.08 -8.00
N ASN A 119 12.06 -1.17 -6.88
CA ASN A 119 11.95 -2.29 -5.94
C ASN A 119 10.55 -2.36 -5.30
N PHE A 120 9.92 -1.21 -5.02
CA PHE A 120 8.55 -1.19 -4.53
C PHE A 120 7.55 -1.67 -5.59
N GLU A 121 7.69 -1.20 -6.84
CA GLU A 121 6.77 -1.54 -7.93
C GLU A 121 6.86 -2.99 -8.37
N LEU A 122 8.08 -3.51 -8.44
CA LEU A 122 8.44 -4.85 -8.92
C LEU A 122 9.43 -5.50 -7.94
N PRO A 123 8.99 -5.85 -6.73
CA PRO A 123 9.87 -6.46 -5.75
C PRO A 123 10.35 -7.81 -6.26
N SER A 124 11.61 -8.13 -5.98
CA SER A 124 12.04 -9.51 -6.09
C SER A 124 11.32 -10.35 -5.04
N ASP A 125 11.17 -11.63 -5.35
CA ASP A 125 10.48 -12.60 -4.50
C ASP A 125 11.11 -12.74 -3.10
N ASP A 126 12.34 -12.28 -2.95
CA ASP A 126 13.18 -12.39 -1.77
C ASP A 126 13.45 -11.04 -1.06
N ASP A 127 12.90 -9.92 -1.56
CA ASP A 127 12.99 -8.60 -0.91
C ASP A 127 11.87 -8.46 0.15
N LEU A 128 12.17 -8.83 1.39
CA LEU A 128 11.22 -8.79 2.51
C LEU A 128 10.78 -7.36 2.81
N GLU A 129 11.71 -6.41 2.77
CA GLU A 129 11.45 -4.99 3.04
C GLU A 129 10.46 -4.40 2.03
N ALA A 130 10.61 -4.73 0.74
CA ALA A 130 9.65 -4.32 -0.28
C ALA A 130 8.30 -5.01 -0.15
N GLN A 131 8.27 -6.29 0.23
CA GLN A 131 7.00 -6.97 0.51
C GLN A 131 6.26 -6.34 1.70
N ILE A 132 6.97 -6.00 2.78
CA ILE A 132 6.41 -5.29 3.94
C ILE A 132 5.94 -3.89 3.54
N ALA A 133 6.75 -3.10 2.84
CA ALA A 133 6.37 -1.76 2.41
C ALA A 133 5.06 -1.79 1.59
N ARG A 134 4.93 -2.74 0.68
CA ARG A 134 3.70 -2.91 -0.13
C ARG A 134 2.51 -3.43 0.67
N LEU A 135 2.73 -4.20 1.73
CA LEU A 135 1.68 -4.60 2.67
C LEU A 135 1.21 -3.40 3.48
N VAL A 136 2.15 -2.60 4.02
CA VAL A 136 1.87 -1.36 4.76
C VAL A 136 1.05 -0.39 3.93
N ASP A 137 1.43 -0.14 2.67
CA ASP A 137 0.66 0.68 1.73
C ASP A 137 -0.80 0.19 1.61
N SER A 138 -1.00 -1.11 1.49
CA SER A 138 -2.34 -1.70 1.36
C SER A 138 -3.15 -1.64 2.65
N VAL A 139 -2.53 -1.89 3.81
CA VAL A 139 -3.19 -1.72 5.10
C VAL A 139 -3.57 -0.27 5.31
N SER A 140 -2.70 0.69 4.98
CA SER A 140 -2.99 2.13 5.07
C SER A 140 -4.22 2.51 4.24
N GLY A 141 -4.22 2.15 2.95
CA GLY A 141 -5.34 2.43 2.06
C GLY A 141 -6.65 1.77 2.52
N ASN A 142 -6.58 0.53 2.99
CA ASN A 142 -7.74 -0.17 3.50
C ASN A 142 -8.26 0.43 4.82
N LEU A 143 -7.39 0.89 5.73
CA LEU A 143 -7.80 1.54 6.97
C LEU A 143 -8.59 2.82 6.67
N VAL A 144 -8.20 3.60 5.66
CA VAL A 144 -8.98 4.75 5.19
C VAL A 144 -10.38 4.31 4.75
N VAL A 145 -10.50 3.24 3.96
CA VAL A 145 -11.80 2.71 3.51
C VAL A 145 -12.63 2.17 4.67
N LEU A 146 -12.04 1.49 5.64
CA LEU A 146 -12.76 1.01 6.82
C LEU A 146 -13.23 2.17 7.71
N LEU A 147 -12.45 3.24 7.85
CA LEU A 147 -12.80 4.36 8.74
C LEU A 147 -13.73 5.38 8.08
N ARG A 148 -13.59 5.59 6.77
CA ARG A 148 -14.24 6.67 6.02
C ARG A 148 -15.13 6.20 4.90
N GLY A 149 -15.00 4.94 4.49
CA GLY A 149 -15.88 4.39 3.48
C GLY A 149 -17.32 4.39 3.97
N ASP A 150 -18.23 4.54 3.02
CA ASP A 150 -19.67 4.50 3.22
C ASP A 150 -20.11 3.08 3.59
N ASP A 151 -21.41 2.80 3.47
CA ASP A 151 -21.88 1.42 3.53
C ASP A 151 -21.14 0.58 2.46
N LEU A 152 -20.27 -0.33 2.89
CA LEU A 152 -19.44 -1.14 2.01
C LEU A 152 -20.21 -2.35 1.47
N ALA A 153 -21.32 -2.75 2.10
CA ALA A 153 -22.07 -3.94 1.73
C ALA A 153 -22.58 -3.91 0.27
N PRO A 154 -23.11 -2.79 -0.27
CA PRO A 154 -23.46 -2.67 -1.68
C PRO A 154 -22.28 -2.81 -2.64
N TYR A 155 -21.05 -2.62 -2.15
CA TYR A 155 -19.80 -2.68 -2.92
C TYR A 155 -18.98 -3.93 -2.60
N SER A 156 -19.59 -4.93 -1.95
CA SER A 156 -18.93 -6.14 -1.47
C SER A 156 -18.08 -6.84 -2.55
N GLU A 157 -18.62 -7.07 -3.74
CA GLU A 157 -17.91 -7.76 -4.83
C GLU A 157 -16.62 -7.02 -5.25
N ILE A 158 -16.71 -5.71 -5.48
CA ILE A 158 -15.57 -4.91 -5.92
C ILE A 158 -14.56 -4.72 -4.78
N ALA A 159 -15.00 -4.56 -3.54
CA ALA A 159 -14.14 -4.48 -2.37
C ALA A 159 -13.38 -5.80 -2.16
N ALA A 160 -14.06 -6.94 -2.23
CA ALA A 160 -13.44 -8.27 -2.14
C ALA A 160 -12.42 -8.48 -3.27
N LYS A 161 -12.73 -8.05 -4.50
CA LYS A 161 -11.79 -8.08 -5.63
C LYS A 161 -10.54 -7.24 -5.37
N ILE A 162 -10.70 -6.00 -4.89
CA ILE A 162 -9.58 -5.11 -4.54
C ILE A 162 -8.71 -5.75 -3.44
N LEU A 163 -9.33 -6.23 -2.36
CA LEU A 163 -8.62 -6.87 -1.26
C LEU A 163 -7.88 -8.13 -1.71
N GLY A 164 -8.50 -8.96 -2.55
CA GLY A 164 -7.86 -10.14 -3.13
C GLY A 164 -6.61 -9.81 -3.96
N LEU A 165 -6.68 -8.74 -4.77
CA LEU A 165 -5.57 -8.34 -5.64
C LEU A 165 -4.45 -7.60 -4.91
N ARG A 166 -4.81 -6.73 -3.95
CA ARG A 166 -3.90 -5.74 -3.36
C ARG A 166 -3.46 -6.06 -1.94
N PHE A 167 -4.23 -6.84 -1.18
CA PHE A 167 -3.94 -7.11 0.22
C PHE A 167 -3.67 -8.59 0.48
N ILE A 168 -4.64 -9.46 0.23
CA ILE A 168 -4.56 -10.90 0.56
C ILE A 168 -3.39 -11.58 -0.15
N SER A 169 -3.21 -11.29 -1.44
CA SER A 169 -2.09 -11.82 -2.24
C SER A 169 -0.72 -11.42 -1.68
N LYS A 170 -0.58 -10.16 -1.24
CA LYS A 170 0.66 -9.63 -0.67
C LYS A 170 0.94 -10.22 0.72
N ALA A 171 -0.08 -10.28 1.58
CA ALA A 171 0.04 -10.88 2.90
C ALA A 171 0.43 -12.35 2.82
N ALA A 172 -0.27 -13.15 2.00
CA ALA A 172 0.06 -14.56 1.79
C ALA A 172 1.50 -14.74 1.27
N ARG A 173 1.92 -13.91 0.30
CA ARG A 173 3.28 -13.99 -0.23
C ARG A 173 4.35 -13.63 0.80
N LEU A 174 4.11 -12.61 1.62
CA LEU A 174 5.03 -12.23 2.69
C LEU A 174 5.16 -13.35 3.73
N ILE A 175 4.03 -13.93 4.16
CA ILE A 175 4.01 -15.08 5.09
C ILE A 175 4.84 -16.23 4.54
N GLN A 176 4.63 -16.62 3.28
CA GLN A 176 5.43 -17.68 2.63
C GLN A 176 6.92 -17.36 2.61
N THR A 177 7.29 -16.12 2.29
CA THR A 177 8.69 -15.71 2.21
C THR A 177 9.35 -15.73 3.59
N LEU A 178 8.61 -15.35 4.64
CA LEU A 178 9.05 -15.42 6.03
C LEU A 178 9.21 -16.87 6.49
N GLU A 179 8.21 -17.72 6.27
CA GLU A 179 8.24 -19.14 6.63
C GLU A 179 9.36 -19.88 5.89
N ALA A 180 9.60 -19.57 4.60
CA ALA A 180 10.69 -20.14 3.82
C ALA A 180 12.10 -19.71 4.29
N ARG A 181 12.19 -18.69 5.16
CA ARG A 181 13.41 -18.17 5.78
C ARG A 181 13.49 -18.51 7.27
N ASP A 182 12.65 -19.42 7.75
CA ASP A 182 12.54 -19.83 9.14
C ASP A 182 12.10 -18.70 10.11
N TYR A 183 11.50 -17.61 9.59
CA TYR A 183 10.89 -16.53 10.37
C TYR A 183 9.41 -16.81 10.70
N PHE A 184 9.12 -17.98 11.27
CA PHE A 184 7.74 -18.44 11.49
C PHE A 184 6.92 -17.49 12.38
N GLU A 185 7.48 -17.01 13.50
CA GLU A 185 6.76 -16.10 14.41
C GLU A 185 6.40 -14.76 13.73
N ALA A 186 7.27 -14.25 12.84
CA ALA A 186 6.97 -13.07 12.04
C ALA A 186 5.85 -13.35 11.03
N GLY A 187 5.83 -14.55 10.44
CA GLY A 187 4.75 -15.01 9.57
C GLY A 187 3.41 -15.06 10.30
N ASP A 188 3.39 -15.57 11.54
CA ASP A 188 2.19 -15.61 12.38
C ASP A 188 1.68 -14.21 12.75
N GLU A 189 2.57 -13.26 13.04
CA GLU A 189 2.18 -11.87 13.26
C GLU A 189 1.51 -11.27 12.02
N VAL A 190 2.08 -11.48 10.82
CA VAL A 190 1.49 -11.00 9.55
C VAL A 190 0.14 -11.66 9.30
N ARG A 191 0.02 -12.96 9.59
CA ARG A 191 -1.24 -13.71 9.49
C ARG A 191 -2.30 -13.12 10.40
N ALA A 192 -1.97 -12.87 11.67
CA ALA A 192 -2.89 -12.27 12.63
C ALA A 192 -3.36 -10.86 12.20
N LEU A 193 -2.45 -10.02 11.68
CA LEU A 193 -2.80 -8.73 11.11
C LEU A 193 -3.78 -8.89 9.94
N ALA A 194 -3.49 -9.81 9.01
CA ALA A 194 -4.33 -10.04 7.84
C ALA A 194 -5.72 -10.55 8.22
N GLU A 195 -5.81 -11.53 9.11
CA GLU A 195 -7.07 -12.10 9.59
C GLU A 195 -7.94 -11.04 10.29
N HIS A 196 -7.36 -10.26 11.20
CA HIS A 196 -8.09 -9.18 11.87
C HIS A 196 -8.63 -8.17 10.86
N HIS A 197 -7.79 -7.77 9.90
CA HIS A 197 -8.18 -6.78 8.90
C HIS A 197 -9.30 -7.29 7.98
N LEU A 198 -9.27 -8.56 7.56
CA LEU A 198 -10.36 -9.16 6.79
C LEU A 198 -11.65 -9.31 7.61
N GLN A 199 -11.54 -9.56 8.91
CA GLN A 199 -12.70 -9.59 9.81
C GLN A 199 -13.41 -8.24 9.89
N GLU A 200 -12.67 -7.13 9.96
CA GLU A 200 -13.26 -5.78 9.94
C GLU A 200 -14.06 -5.51 8.65
N TYR A 201 -13.56 -5.98 7.50
CA TYR A 201 -14.32 -5.89 6.25
C TYR A 201 -15.58 -6.76 6.25
N ASN A 202 -15.52 -7.98 6.79
CA ASN A 202 -16.69 -8.84 6.96
C ASN A 202 -17.75 -8.17 7.86
N ILE A 203 -17.34 -7.51 8.94
CA ILE A 203 -18.25 -6.73 9.82
C ILE A 203 -18.91 -5.59 9.04
N ARG A 204 -18.21 -4.99 8.08
CA ARG A 204 -18.73 -3.95 7.19
C ARG A 204 -19.55 -4.49 6.01
N GLY A 205 -19.87 -5.79 6.00
CA GLY A 205 -20.74 -6.42 5.01
C GLY A 205 -20.06 -6.77 3.68
N VAL A 206 -18.72 -6.77 3.64
CA VAL A 206 -17.96 -7.28 2.48
C VAL A 206 -17.76 -8.77 2.64
N ASP A 207 -18.20 -9.58 1.69
CA ASP A 207 -18.13 -11.04 1.74
C ASP A 207 -16.74 -11.52 1.29
N ILE A 208 -15.91 -11.89 2.27
CA ILE A 208 -14.55 -12.35 2.02
C ILE A 208 -14.36 -13.70 2.68
N ASN A 209 -14.01 -14.71 1.89
CA ASN A 209 -13.63 -16.00 2.42
C ASN A 209 -12.26 -15.91 3.16
N PRO A 210 -12.19 -16.13 4.49
CA PRO A 210 -10.93 -16.06 5.24
C PRO A 210 -9.92 -17.14 4.84
N GLU A 211 -10.39 -18.27 4.29
CA GLU A 211 -9.51 -19.36 3.81
C GLU A 211 -8.61 -18.94 2.63
N THR A 212 -8.81 -17.74 2.08
CA THR A 212 -8.02 -17.22 0.97
C THR A 212 -6.55 -16.99 1.35
N LEU A 213 -6.24 -16.79 2.64
CA LEU A 213 -4.85 -16.70 3.12
C LEU A 213 -4.09 -18.04 3.09
N ALA A 214 -4.80 -19.18 3.05
CA ALA A 214 -4.20 -20.52 3.14
C ALA A 214 -4.01 -21.22 1.77
N LYS A 215 -4.57 -20.68 0.68
CA LYS A 215 -4.68 -21.36 -0.63
C LYS A 215 -3.75 -20.84 -1.73
N LYS A 216 -2.78 -19.98 -1.42
CA LYS A 216 -1.81 -19.46 -2.38
C LYS A 216 -0.43 -19.46 -1.81
#